data_AF-A0A2Z4IWC0-F1
#
_entry.id   AF-A0A2Z4IWC0-F1
#
_cell.length_a   1.000
_cell.length_b   1.000
_cell.length_c   1.000
_cell.angle_alpha   90.00
_cell.angle_beta   90.00
_cell.angle_gamma   90.00
#
_symmetry.space_group_name_H-M   'P 1'
#
loop_
_entity.id
_entity.type
_entity.pdbx_description
1 polymer ?
#
loop_
_entity_poly.entity_id
_entity_poly.type
_entity_poly.pdbx_seq_one_letter_code
_entity_poly.pdbx_strand_id
1 'polypeptide(L)'
;MTSPVSPSDHVTPHAALSTGQQAASRHAVWVGAAAIITDEVGRVLLVHPTYREDGSWLLPGGVVEPGEHPDVTCRREITEELGLANLPLAGVLAVHSLSPHHPDIQPGALFPGEIRFVFDGGTLCPDQVEAIRLPREELSEFAFLETRDAVQRLRPVDGQIMLAAYRARLGNTATAQLADGRHIFDVPALDRHDVHVRYRPLWDSPLNRGPVPERLPVQQAWAWCFVPDGRVVLVADPGPRGALPMLPGGTVETTDTTPEDTLHREAAEEAQLTLADPVRLGWVLDETGEVYGGVGPNARLRLAARVTAIGPATADPATGRPFARLLATPAQAAALLGWGPPGARQALLAAETARKRWRLPMARAAAIEEVPPEGMRLS
;
A
#
# COMPACT_ATOMS: atom_id res chain seq x y z
N MET A 1 -65.01 33.78 18.88
CA MET A 1 -64.51 34.59 17.75
C MET A 1 -63.56 33.73 16.96
N THR A 2 -64.04 33.20 15.85
CA THR A 2 -63.31 32.42 14.84
C THR A 2 -63.14 33.29 13.60
N SER A 3 -61.95 33.31 13.01
CA SER A 3 -61.63 33.54 11.58
C SER A 3 -60.14 33.96 11.43
N PRO A 4 -59.49 33.74 10.26
CA PRO A 4 -59.22 32.43 9.68
C PRO A 4 -57.73 32.29 9.26
N VAL A 5 -57.17 31.09 9.33
CA VAL A 5 -55.93 30.80 8.58
C VAL A 5 -56.37 30.46 7.15
N SER A 6 -56.05 31.33 6.20
CA SER A 6 -56.30 31.10 4.77
C SER A 6 -55.50 29.90 4.27
N PRO A 7 -56.12 28.91 3.60
CA PRO A 7 -55.42 27.82 2.95
C PRO A 7 -55.17 28.20 1.48
N SER A 8 -54.01 28.75 1.16
CA SER A 8 -53.51 28.77 -0.23
C SER A 8 -52.11 29.38 -0.31
N ASP A 9 -51.09 28.60 0.03
CA ASP A 9 -49.95 28.52 -0.90
C ASP A 9 -50.15 27.21 -1.65
N HIS A 10 -50.79 27.35 -2.81
CA HIS A 10 -50.80 26.31 -3.82
C HIS A 10 -49.33 26.03 -4.15
N VAL A 11 -48.75 24.98 -3.55
CA VAL A 11 -47.69 24.25 -4.23
C VAL A 11 -48.37 23.72 -5.47
N THR A 12 -48.16 24.41 -6.59
CA THR A 12 -48.53 23.93 -7.91
C THR A 12 -48.03 22.49 -7.97
N PRO A 13 -48.89 21.48 -8.20
CA PRO A 13 -48.38 20.13 -8.35
C PRO A 13 -47.41 20.18 -9.52
N HIS A 14 -46.11 20.00 -9.27
CA HIS A 14 -45.18 19.71 -10.35
C HIS A 14 -45.79 18.53 -11.09
N ALA A 15 -46.10 18.72 -12.37
CA ALA A 15 -46.63 17.67 -13.22
C ALA A 15 -45.78 16.42 -12.94
N ALA A 16 -46.40 15.36 -12.43
CA ALA A 16 -45.68 14.16 -12.02
C ALA A 16 -44.93 13.66 -13.26
N LEU A 17 -43.61 13.85 -13.26
CA LEU A 17 -42.76 13.36 -14.33
C LEU A 17 -43.06 11.88 -14.49
N SER A 18 -43.20 11.41 -15.74
CA SER A 18 -43.23 9.96 -15.96
C SER A 18 -41.98 9.33 -15.34
N THR A 19 -42.07 8.06 -14.94
CA THR A 19 -40.92 7.34 -14.35
C THR A 19 -39.65 7.50 -15.21
N GLY A 20 -39.79 7.50 -16.54
CA GLY A 20 -38.70 7.75 -17.48
C GLY A 20 -38.15 9.18 -17.43
N GLN A 21 -38.99 10.21 -17.38
CA GLN A 21 -38.55 11.60 -17.24
C GLN A 21 -37.90 11.87 -15.87
N GLN A 22 -38.39 11.22 -14.81
CA GLN A 22 -37.81 11.33 -13.48
C GLN A 22 -36.47 10.60 -13.35
N ALA A 23 -36.26 9.53 -14.12
CA ALA A 23 -34.95 8.87 -14.23
C ALA A 23 -33.97 9.74 -15.04
N ALA A 24 -34.42 10.31 -16.17
CA ALA A 24 -33.60 11.18 -17.01
C ALA A 24 -33.22 12.52 -16.34
N SER A 25 -33.98 12.98 -15.34
CA SER A 25 -33.67 14.18 -14.57
C SER A 25 -32.65 13.94 -13.43
N ARG A 26 -32.19 12.70 -13.24
CA ARG A 26 -31.17 12.39 -12.23
C ARG A 26 -29.79 12.84 -12.68
N HIS A 27 -28.89 13.00 -11.72
CA HIS A 27 -27.50 13.30 -11.99
C HIS A 27 -26.91 12.20 -12.87
N ALA A 28 -26.51 12.55 -14.09
CA ALA A 28 -25.84 11.63 -14.99
C ALA A 28 -24.40 11.43 -14.51
N VAL A 29 -23.94 10.19 -14.48
CA VAL A 29 -22.58 9.83 -14.06
C VAL A 29 -22.15 8.59 -14.83
N TRP A 30 -20.89 8.52 -15.23
CA TRP A 30 -20.33 7.27 -15.73
C TRP A 30 -20.09 6.32 -14.56
N VAL A 31 -20.23 5.02 -14.81
CA VAL A 31 -19.77 4.01 -13.86
C VAL A 31 -18.56 3.32 -14.49
N GLY A 32 -17.44 3.30 -13.76
CA GLY A 32 -16.20 2.68 -14.21
C GLY A 32 -15.80 1.53 -13.29
N ALA A 33 -15.01 0.61 -13.82
CA ALA A 33 -14.43 -0.49 -13.06
C ALA A 33 -12.97 -0.72 -13.47
N ALA A 34 -12.07 -0.81 -12.49
CA ALA A 34 -10.65 -1.05 -12.69
C ALA A 34 -10.10 -2.03 -11.65
N ALA A 35 -8.89 -2.55 -11.85
CA ALA A 35 -8.26 -3.48 -10.92
C ALA A 35 -6.86 -3.06 -10.48
N ILE A 36 -6.56 -3.24 -9.19
CA ILE A 36 -5.18 -3.33 -8.69
C ILE A 36 -4.69 -4.76 -8.93
N ILE A 37 -3.80 -4.93 -9.89
CA ILE A 37 -3.09 -6.18 -10.17
C ILE A 37 -1.62 -5.95 -9.85
N THR A 38 -0.99 -6.89 -9.15
CA THR A 38 0.44 -6.82 -8.82
C THR A 38 1.20 -8.01 -9.34
N ASP A 39 2.53 -7.92 -9.43
CA ASP A 39 3.39 -9.10 -9.52
C ASP A 39 3.76 -9.64 -8.13
N GLU A 40 4.55 -10.72 -8.09
CA GLU A 40 4.95 -11.39 -6.85
C GLU A 40 5.81 -10.52 -5.91
N VAL A 41 6.36 -9.42 -6.42
CA VAL A 41 7.17 -8.48 -5.64
C VAL A 41 6.41 -7.21 -5.26
N GLY A 42 5.13 -7.12 -5.63
CA GLY A 42 4.21 -6.05 -5.23
C GLY A 42 4.23 -4.83 -6.14
N ARG A 43 4.84 -4.90 -7.33
CA ARG A 43 4.75 -3.82 -8.32
C ARG A 43 3.36 -3.83 -8.95
N VAL A 44 2.79 -2.66 -9.22
CA VAL A 44 1.44 -2.49 -9.76
C VAL A 44 1.48 -2.53 -11.29
N LEU A 45 0.56 -3.29 -11.89
CA LEU A 45 0.36 -3.33 -13.34
C LEU A 45 -0.36 -2.06 -13.80
N LEU A 46 0.28 -1.30 -14.69
CA LEU A 46 -0.36 -0.25 -15.46
C LEU A 46 -0.35 -0.59 -16.96
N VAL A 47 -1.31 -0.05 -17.70
CA VAL A 47 -1.41 -0.15 -19.16
C VAL A 47 -1.33 1.25 -19.80
N HIS A 48 -0.79 1.32 -21.01
CA HIS A 48 -0.65 2.57 -21.77
C HIS A 48 -1.66 2.64 -22.92
N PRO A 49 -2.70 3.49 -22.80
CA PRO A 49 -3.70 3.65 -23.85
C PRO A 49 -3.15 4.42 -25.05
N THR A 50 -3.50 3.98 -26.27
CA THR A 50 -3.09 4.60 -27.54
C THR A 50 -3.82 5.91 -27.82
N TYR A 51 -4.98 6.12 -27.19
CA TYR A 51 -5.89 7.24 -27.46
C TYR A 51 -5.70 8.46 -26.53
N ARG A 52 -4.83 8.36 -25.50
CA ARG A 52 -4.56 9.49 -24.59
C ARG A 52 -3.40 10.33 -25.08
N GLU A 53 -3.70 11.57 -25.47
CA GLU A 53 -2.71 12.53 -25.97
C GLU A 53 -1.72 13.00 -24.89
N ASP A 54 -2.11 12.94 -23.60
CA ASP A 54 -1.26 13.33 -22.47
C ASP A 54 -0.22 12.26 -22.08
N GLY A 55 -0.23 11.10 -22.73
CA GLY A 55 0.67 9.97 -22.46
C GLY A 55 0.47 9.33 -21.08
N SER A 56 -0.64 9.64 -20.39
CA SER A 56 -0.93 9.08 -19.09
C SER A 56 -1.34 7.61 -19.18
N TRP A 57 -0.83 6.83 -18.25
CA TRP A 57 -1.15 5.42 -18.10
C TRP A 57 -2.44 5.23 -17.30
N LEU A 58 -2.90 3.99 -17.22
CA LEU A 58 -4.14 3.60 -16.54
C LEU A 58 -3.96 2.31 -15.73
N LEU A 59 -4.81 2.16 -14.72
CA LEU A 59 -5.12 0.83 -14.20
C LEU A 59 -5.93 0.06 -15.27
N PRO A 60 -5.72 -1.25 -15.45
CA PRO A 60 -6.57 -2.06 -16.31
C PRO A 60 -8.03 -1.96 -15.90
N GLY A 61 -8.92 -1.74 -16.88
CA GLY A 61 -10.32 -1.46 -16.63
C GLY A 61 -10.96 -0.49 -17.63
N GLY A 62 -12.25 -0.29 -17.48
CA GLY A 62 -13.05 0.50 -18.42
C GLY A 62 -14.40 0.93 -17.87
N VAL A 63 -15.27 1.36 -18.78
CA VAL A 63 -16.60 1.89 -18.45
C VAL A 63 -17.61 0.76 -18.45
N VAL A 64 -18.53 0.79 -17.48
CA VAL A 64 -19.63 -0.18 -17.38
C VAL A 64 -20.58 -0.01 -18.55
N GLU A 65 -20.85 -1.10 -19.27
CA GLU A 65 -21.78 -1.11 -20.39
C GLU A 65 -23.25 -1.25 -19.92
N PRO A 66 -24.24 -0.89 -20.76
CA PRO A 66 -25.65 -1.02 -20.41
C PRO A 66 -26.03 -2.44 -19.96
N GLY A 67 -26.45 -2.55 -18.69
CA GLY A 67 -26.87 -3.83 -18.09
C GLY A 67 -25.76 -4.62 -17.41
N GLU A 68 -24.51 -4.15 -17.46
CA GLU A 68 -23.41 -4.77 -16.72
C GLU A 68 -23.35 -4.32 -15.25
N HIS A 69 -22.83 -5.20 -14.41
CA HIS A 69 -22.38 -4.85 -13.06
C HIS A 69 -20.89 -4.52 -13.06
N PRO A 70 -20.38 -3.66 -12.16
CA PRO A 70 -18.97 -3.26 -12.16
C PRO A 70 -17.96 -4.41 -12.09
N ASP A 71 -18.28 -5.50 -11.39
CA ASP A 71 -17.43 -6.69 -11.31
C ASP A 71 -17.42 -7.49 -12.62
N VAL A 72 -18.55 -7.53 -13.33
CA VAL A 72 -18.65 -8.12 -14.68
C VAL A 72 -17.81 -7.30 -15.67
N THR A 73 -17.97 -5.97 -15.66
CA THR A 73 -17.18 -5.04 -16.47
C THR A 73 -15.69 -5.22 -16.18
N CYS A 74 -15.26 -5.23 -14.92
CA CYS A 74 -13.85 -5.40 -14.58
C CYS A 74 -13.26 -6.72 -15.12
N ARG A 75 -14.01 -7.82 -15.07
CA ARG A 75 -13.57 -9.11 -15.64
C ARG A 75 -13.50 -9.10 -17.16
N ARG A 76 -14.48 -8.46 -17.82
CA ARG A 76 -14.50 -8.29 -19.28
C ARG A 76 -13.27 -7.49 -19.71
N GLU A 77 -13.06 -6.32 -19.12
CA GLU A 77 -11.92 -5.43 -19.43
C GLU A 77 -10.58 -6.14 -19.20
N ILE A 78 -10.38 -6.84 -18.08
CA ILE A 78 -9.16 -7.63 -17.85
C ILE A 78 -8.96 -8.71 -18.92
N THR A 79 -10.04 -9.32 -19.41
CA THR A 79 -9.97 -10.32 -20.48
C THR A 79 -9.61 -9.67 -21.81
N GLU A 80 -10.22 -8.54 -22.15
CA GLU A 80 -10.03 -7.82 -23.41
C GLU A 80 -8.66 -7.14 -23.48
N GLU A 81 -8.27 -6.44 -22.40
CA GLU A 81 -7.04 -5.66 -22.31
C GLU A 81 -5.79 -6.52 -22.08
N LEU A 82 -5.91 -7.61 -21.30
CA LEU A 82 -4.75 -8.39 -20.86
C LEU A 82 -4.77 -9.84 -21.34
N GLY A 83 -5.87 -10.34 -21.91
CA GLY A 83 -6.02 -11.75 -22.29
C GLY A 83 -6.19 -12.71 -21.10
N LEU A 84 -6.52 -12.20 -19.90
CA LEU A 84 -6.53 -12.97 -18.66
C LEU A 84 -7.97 -13.32 -18.18
N ALA A 85 -8.59 -14.31 -18.81
CA ALA A 85 -10.01 -14.64 -18.57
C ALA A 85 -10.36 -15.19 -17.15
N ASN A 86 -9.38 -15.74 -16.42
CA ASN A 86 -9.64 -16.50 -15.19
C ASN A 86 -9.13 -15.81 -13.91
N LEU A 87 -8.87 -14.51 -13.99
CA LEU A 87 -8.34 -13.77 -12.85
C LEU A 87 -9.46 -13.53 -11.80
N PRO A 88 -9.30 -13.99 -10.55
CA PRO A 88 -10.31 -13.77 -9.52
C PRO A 88 -10.27 -12.32 -9.01
N LEU A 89 -11.44 -11.69 -8.88
CA LEU A 89 -11.60 -10.45 -8.12
C LEU A 89 -11.92 -10.78 -6.67
N ALA A 90 -11.07 -10.38 -5.73
CA ALA A 90 -11.21 -10.76 -4.32
C ALA A 90 -12.13 -9.82 -3.52
N GLY A 91 -12.30 -8.58 -3.97
CA GLY A 91 -13.14 -7.58 -3.32
C GLY A 91 -12.96 -6.18 -3.92
N VAL A 92 -13.65 -5.19 -3.34
CA VAL A 92 -13.56 -3.78 -3.74
C VAL A 92 -12.59 -3.06 -2.81
N LEU A 93 -11.49 -2.56 -3.36
CA LEU A 93 -10.46 -1.82 -2.64
C LEU A 93 -10.78 -0.34 -2.51
N ALA A 94 -11.37 0.26 -3.53
CA ALA A 94 -11.82 1.65 -3.50
C ALA A 94 -13.11 1.87 -4.27
N VAL A 95 -13.90 2.84 -3.80
CA VAL A 95 -14.99 3.48 -4.55
C VAL A 95 -14.70 4.97 -4.60
N HIS A 96 -14.67 5.53 -5.80
CA HIS A 96 -14.30 6.92 -6.03
C HIS A 96 -15.36 7.65 -6.84
N SER A 97 -15.69 8.88 -6.42
CA SER A 97 -16.48 9.83 -7.20
C SER A 97 -15.59 10.92 -7.79
N LEU A 98 -15.59 11.09 -9.11
CA LEU A 98 -14.87 12.14 -9.83
C LEU A 98 -15.84 13.20 -10.36
N SER A 99 -15.57 14.45 -10.02
CA SER A 99 -16.37 15.60 -10.43
C SER A 99 -16.11 15.97 -11.90
N PRO A 100 -17.14 16.42 -12.66
CA PRO A 100 -17.00 16.85 -14.05
C PRO A 100 -16.06 18.05 -14.25
N HIS A 101 -15.82 18.82 -13.18
CA HIS A 101 -15.00 20.03 -13.17
C HIS A 101 -13.65 19.82 -12.49
N HIS A 102 -13.23 18.57 -12.27
CA HIS A 102 -11.94 18.30 -11.67
C HIS A 102 -10.78 18.83 -12.55
N PRO A 103 -9.72 19.42 -11.99
CA PRO A 103 -8.62 20.02 -12.78
C PRO A 103 -7.91 19.07 -13.75
N ASP A 104 -7.89 17.77 -13.45
CA ASP A 104 -7.29 16.73 -14.31
C ASP A 104 -8.20 16.30 -15.48
N ILE A 105 -9.42 16.83 -15.56
CA ILE A 105 -10.32 16.62 -16.69
C ILE A 105 -10.11 17.73 -17.72
N GLN A 106 -9.90 17.33 -18.99
CA GLN A 106 -9.68 18.26 -20.08
C GLN A 106 -10.84 19.25 -20.20
N PRO A 107 -10.58 20.58 -20.25
CA PRO A 107 -11.63 21.57 -20.43
C PRO A 107 -12.47 21.30 -21.67
N GLY A 108 -13.79 21.23 -21.53
CA GLY A 108 -14.71 20.95 -22.64
C GLY A 108 -14.92 19.46 -22.96
N ALA A 109 -14.29 18.54 -22.23
CA ALA A 109 -14.61 17.13 -22.31
C ALA A 109 -16.08 16.90 -21.93
N LEU A 110 -16.79 16.07 -22.70
CA LEU A 110 -18.15 15.61 -22.37
C LEU A 110 -18.08 14.54 -21.28
N PHE A 111 -17.69 14.97 -20.09
CA PHE A 111 -17.53 14.13 -18.92
C PHE A 111 -18.56 14.54 -17.86
N PRO A 112 -19.61 13.72 -17.62
CA PRO A 112 -20.66 14.06 -16.65
C PRO A 112 -20.23 13.85 -15.19
N GLY A 113 -19.03 13.32 -14.96
CA GLY A 113 -18.58 12.77 -13.69
C GLY A 113 -18.48 11.24 -13.76
N GLU A 114 -17.82 10.62 -12.78
CA GLU A 114 -17.64 9.16 -12.72
C GLU A 114 -17.77 8.62 -11.29
N ILE A 115 -18.40 7.46 -11.13
CA ILE A 115 -18.22 6.58 -9.98
C ILE A 115 -17.38 5.38 -10.42
N ARG A 116 -16.16 5.25 -9.90
CA ARG A 116 -15.24 4.15 -10.23
C ARG A 116 -15.12 3.17 -9.08
N PHE A 117 -15.31 1.89 -9.38
CA PHE A 117 -14.97 0.77 -8.51
C PHE A 117 -13.57 0.27 -8.83
N VAL A 118 -12.71 0.15 -7.82
CA VAL A 118 -11.38 -0.44 -7.97
C VAL A 118 -11.35 -1.77 -7.22
N PHE A 119 -11.19 -2.86 -7.96
CA PHE A 119 -11.17 -4.22 -7.43
C PHE A 119 -9.77 -4.69 -7.09
N ASP A 120 -9.67 -5.64 -6.16
CA ASP A 120 -8.47 -6.43 -5.96
C ASP A 120 -8.39 -7.52 -7.03
N GLY A 121 -7.53 -7.32 -8.03
CA GLY A 121 -7.23 -8.28 -9.09
C GLY A 121 -6.10 -9.26 -8.72
N GLY A 122 -5.63 -9.25 -7.47
CA GLY A 122 -4.67 -10.22 -6.98
C GLY A 122 -3.25 -10.03 -7.49
N THR A 123 -2.51 -11.13 -7.50
CA THR A 123 -1.09 -11.18 -7.85
C THR A 123 -0.85 -12.16 -8.98
N LEU A 124 -0.18 -11.71 -10.05
CA LEU A 124 0.21 -12.56 -11.16
C LEU A 124 1.53 -13.28 -10.88
N CYS A 125 1.56 -14.59 -11.16
CA CYS A 125 2.80 -15.34 -11.24
C CYS A 125 3.54 -15.04 -12.57
N PRO A 126 4.83 -15.40 -12.69
CA PRO A 126 5.60 -15.17 -13.92
C PRO A 126 4.92 -15.70 -15.18
N ASP A 127 4.35 -16.92 -15.14
CA ASP A 127 3.67 -17.53 -16.29
C ASP A 127 2.43 -16.71 -16.72
N GLN A 128 1.69 -16.14 -15.76
CA GLN A 128 0.55 -15.27 -16.06
C GLN A 128 0.99 -13.92 -16.64
N VAL A 129 2.12 -13.38 -16.19
CA VAL A 129 2.70 -12.15 -16.78
C VAL A 129 3.12 -12.40 -18.23
N GLU A 130 3.76 -13.53 -18.51
CA GLU A 130 4.14 -13.92 -19.88
C GLU A 130 2.92 -14.19 -20.78
N ALA A 131 1.78 -14.53 -20.19
CA ALA A 131 0.53 -14.75 -20.90
C ALA A 131 -0.21 -13.47 -21.29
N ILE A 132 0.20 -12.29 -20.81
CA ILE A 132 -0.49 -11.02 -21.11
C ILE A 132 -0.49 -10.73 -22.62
N ARG A 133 -1.66 -10.42 -23.17
CA ARG A 133 -1.83 -10.03 -24.58
C ARG A 133 -2.66 -8.75 -24.65
N LEU A 134 -2.06 -7.70 -25.20
CA LEU A 134 -2.72 -6.40 -25.35
C LEU A 134 -3.46 -6.28 -26.68
N PRO A 135 -4.66 -5.66 -26.71
CA PRO A 135 -5.30 -5.20 -27.93
C PRO A 135 -4.53 -3.98 -28.46
N ARG A 136 -3.61 -4.20 -29.41
CA ARG A 136 -2.65 -3.17 -29.86
C ARG A 136 -3.27 -1.89 -30.44
N GLU A 137 -4.54 -1.94 -30.84
CA GLU A 137 -5.28 -0.76 -31.31
C GLU A 137 -5.66 0.17 -30.16
N GLU A 138 -5.84 -0.37 -28.94
CA GLU A 138 -6.29 0.36 -27.76
C GLU A 138 -5.16 0.55 -26.73
N LEU A 139 -4.29 -0.45 -26.56
CA LEU A 139 -3.19 -0.45 -25.59
C LEU A 139 -1.86 -0.77 -26.27
N SER A 140 -0.88 0.12 -26.14
CA SER A 140 0.43 -0.07 -26.78
C SER A 140 1.39 -0.90 -25.92
N GLU A 141 1.34 -0.72 -24.59
CA GLU A 141 2.33 -1.26 -23.65
C GLU A 141 1.69 -1.55 -22.27
N PHE A 142 2.35 -2.40 -21.49
CA PHE A 142 2.06 -2.62 -20.08
C PHE A 142 3.37 -2.65 -19.27
N ALA A 143 3.29 -2.31 -17.99
CA ALA A 143 4.44 -2.33 -17.10
C ALA A 143 4.03 -2.61 -15.65
N PHE A 144 4.88 -3.37 -14.95
CA PHE A 144 4.84 -3.52 -13.50
C PHE A 144 5.76 -2.48 -12.87
N LEU A 145 5.16 -1.53 -12.13
CA LEU A 145 5.85 -0.37 -11.59
C LEU A 145 5.79 -0.33 -10.07
N GLU A 146 6.87 0.14 -9.45
CA GLU A 146 6.82 0.50 -8.03
C GLU A 146 5.83 1.65 -7.83
N THR A 147 5.19 1.72 -6.66
CA THR A 147 4.14 2.71 -6.39
C THR A 147 4.57 4.16 -6.64
N ARG A 148 5.85 4.51 -6.40
CA ARG A 148 6.40 5.85 -6.69
C ARG A 148 6.53 6.15 -8.17
N ASP A 149 6.86 5.15 -8.98
CA ASP A 149 6.99 5.30 -10.43
C ASP A 149 5.62 5.25 -11.09
N ALA A 150 4.73 4.40 -10.58
CA ALA A 150 3.35 4.27 -11.03
C ALA A 150 2.61 5.61 -10.93
N VAL A 151 2.67 6.31 -9.79
CA VAL A 151 2.00 7.62 -9.64
C VAL A 151 2.54 8.69 -10.59
N GLN A 152 3.79 8.58 -11.04
CA GLN A 152 4.36 9.52 -12.02
C GLN A 152 3.88 9.24 -13.46
N ARG A 153 3.36 8.03 -13.72
CA ARG A 153 2.80 7.64 -15.02
C ARG A 153 1.31 7.93 -15.14
N LEU A 154 0.63 8.09 -14.00
CA LEU A 154 -0.82 8.34 -13.94
C LEU A 154 -1.10 9.85 -13.93
N ARG A 155 -2.32 10.24 -14.31
CA ARG A 155 -2.82 11.58 -13.95
C ARG A 155 -2.86 11.71 -12.43
N PRO A 156 -2.67 12.91 -11.85
CA PRO A 156 -2.60 13.08 -10.40
C PRO A 156 -3.74 12.41 -9.62
N VAL A 157 -5.00 12.60 -10.05
CA VAL A 157 -6.18 11.98 -9.43
C VAL A 157 -6.21 10.45 -9.57
N ASP A 158 -5.83 9.92 -10.73
CA ASP A 158 -5.74 8.48 -10.96
C ASP A 158 -4.65 7.85 -10.07
N GLY A 159 -3.53 8.56 -9.87
CA GLY A 159 -2.47 8.17 -8.94
C GLY A 159 -2.91 8.11 -7.48
N GLN A 160 -3.71 9.09 -7.03
CA GLN A 160 -4.28 9.12 -5.68
C GLN A 160 -5.25 7.95 -5.45
N ILE A 161 -6.13 7.68 -6.43
CA ILE A 161 -7.07 6.55 -6.38
C ILE A 161 -6.32 5.22 -6.35
N MET A 162 -5.32 5.06 -7.21
CA MET A 162 -4.48 3.86 -7.26
C MET A 162 -3.79 3.62 -5.92
N LEU A 163 -3.16 4.65 -5.33
CA LEU A 163 -2.48 4.53 -4.05
C LEU A 163 -3.44 4.16 -2.92
N ALA A 164 -4.60 4.80 -2.84
CA ALA A 164 -5.59 4.50 -1.80
C ALA A 164 -6.10 3.06 -1.92
N ALA A 165 -6.39 2.57 -3.14
CA ALA A 165 -6.79 1.18 -3.36
C ALA A 165 -5.66 0.19 -3.01
N TYR A 166 -4.43 0.48 -3.46
CA TYR A 166 -3.25 -0.32 -3.16
C TYR A 166 -2.95 -0.39 -1.65
N ARG A 167 -3.04 0.74 -0.95
CA ARG A 167 -2.86 0.82 0.51
C ARG A 167 -4.01 0.15 1.25
N ALA A 168 -5.24 0.19 0.74
CA ALA A 168 -6.35 -0.56 1.33
C ALA A 168 -6.09 -2.08 1.29
N ARG A 169 -5.55 -2.58 0.17
CA ARG A 169 -5.13 -3.98 0.00
C ARG A 169 -4.05 -4.37 1.02
N LEU A 170 -2.98 -3.58 1.13
CA LEU A 170 -1.87 -3.86 2.06
C LEU A 170 -2.26 -3.69 3.53
N GLY A 171 -3.00 -2.64 3.81
CA GLY A 171 -3.42 -2.25 5.15
C GLY A 171 -4.49 -3.15 5.72
N ASN A 172 -5.14 -4.00 4.92
CA ASN A 172 -6.36 -4.71 5.27
C ASN A 172 -7.40 -3.75 5.88
N THR A 173 -7.53 -2.57 5.27
CA THR A 173 -8.56 -1.61 5.65
C THR A 173 -9.88 -1.96 4.96
N ALA A 174 -10.97 -1.35 5.41
CA ALA A 174 -12.19 -1.33 4.60
C ALA A 174 -11.95 -0.64 3.25
N THR A 175 -12.91 -0.79 2.33
CA THR A 175 -12.92 -0.10 1.03
C THR A 175 -12.69 1.40 1.19
N ALA A 176 -11.66 1.92 0.53
CA ALA A 176 -11.37 3.35 0.49
C ALA A 176 -12.49 4.11 -0.21
N GLN A 177 -12.92 5.24 0.35
CA GLN A 177 -14.03 6.03 -0.17
C GLN A 177 -13.51 7.42 -0.51
N LEU A 178 -13.54 7.75 -1.79
CA LEU A 178 -12.84 8.92 -2.32
C LEU A 178 -13.79 9.86 -3.07
N ALA A 179 -13.56 11.16 -2.95
CA ALA A 179 -14.11 12.18 -3.83
C ALA A 179 -12.96 13.03 -4.37
N ASP A 180 -12.87 13.18 -5.69
CA ASP A 180 -11.81 13.96 -6.35
C ASP A 180 -10.39 13.60 -5.86
N GLY A 181 -10.11 12.29 -5.72
CA GLY A 181 -8.83 11.73 -5.28
C GLY A 181 -8.57 11.82 -3.77
N ARG A 182 -9.53 12.31 -2.97
CA ARG A 182 -9.36 12.51 -1.53
C ARG A 182 -10.30 11.63 -0.72
N HIS A 183 -9.81 11.10 0.40
CA HIS A 183 -10.64 10.38 1.37
C HIS A 183 -11.76 11.29 1.90
N ILE A 184 -12.99 10.80 1.91
CA ILE A 184 -14.17 11.53 2.41
C ILE A 184 -14.46 11.26 3.90
N PHE A 185 -13.78 10.26 4.48
CA PHE A 185 -13.85 9.89 5.88
C PHE A 185 -12.43 9.88 6.48
N ASP A 186 -12.20 9.01 7.47
CA ASP A 186 -10.89 8.85 8.09
C ASP A 186 -9.82 8.44 7.07
N VAL A 187 -8.67 9.10 7.15
CA VAL A 187 -7.50 8.79 6.31
C VAL A 187 -6.70 7.68 7.00
N PRO A 188 -6.54 6.49 6.39
CA PRO A 188 -5.76 5.40 6.95
C PRO A 188 -4.29 5.77 7.20
N ALA A 189 -3.62 5.06 8.10
CA ALA A 189 -2.23 5.37 8.48
C ALA A 189 -1.27 5.37 7.27
N LEU A 190 -1.43 4.41 6.35
CA LEU A 190 -0.61 4.34 5.14
C LEU A 190 -0.79 5.55 4.22
N ASP A 191 -2.02 6.06 4.12
CA ASP A 191 -2.35 7.23 3.30
C ASP A 191 -1.86 8.53 3.95
N ARG A 192 -2.01 8.68 5.28
CA ARG A 192 -1.52 9.88 6.01
C ARG A 192 -0.02 10.08 5.86
N HIS A 193 0.74 8.99 5.84
CA HIS A 193 2.20 9.01 5.75
C HIS A 193 2.72 8.85 4.32
N ASP A 194 1.82 8.88 3.34
CA ASP A 194 2.14 8.68 1.93
C ASP A 194 3.07 7.46 1.71
N VAL A 195 2.68 6.32 2.29
CA VAL A 195 3.51 5.11 2.29
C VAL A 195 3.59 4.49 0.90
N HIS A 196 4.81 4.20 0.47
CA HIS A 196 5.12 3.53 -0.77
C HIS A 196 5.81 2.19 -0.52
N VAL A 197 5.63 1.26 -1.45
CA VAL A 197 6.39 0.01 -1.51
C VAL A 197 7.43 0.13 -2.61
N ARG A 198 8.65 -0.27 -2.27
CA ARG A 198 9.82 -0.30 -3.16
C ARG A 198 10.33 -1.74 -3.25
N TYR A 199 10.47 -2.23 -4.46
CA TYR A 199 11.14 -3.50 -4.70
C TYR A 199 12.65 -3.30 -4.51
N ARG A 200 13.31 -4.24 -3.84
CA ARG A 200 14.78 -4.25 -3.83
C ARG A 200 15.31 -5.61 -4.29
N PRO A 201 15.82 -5.69 -5.54
CA PRO A 201 16.27 -6.95 -6.13
C PRO A 201 17.45 -7.58 -5.38
N LEU A 202 18.24 -6.80 -4.64
CA LEU A 202 19.31 -7.31 -3.77
C LEU A 202 18.80 -8.22 -2.62
N TRP A 203 17.48 -8.35 -2.44
CA TRP A 203 16.86 -9.16 -1.39
C TRP A 203 16.27 -10.49 -1.87
N ASP A 204 16.52 -10.87 -3.12
CA ASP A 204 16.42 -12.28 -3.54
C ASP A 204 17.50 -13.17 -2.92
N SER A 205 18.51 -12.57 -2.28
CA SER A 205 19.50 -13.28 -1.48
C SER A 205 18.81 -14.10 -0.37
N PRO A 206 18.98 -15.43 -0.36
CA PRO A 206 18.35 -16.28 0.64
C PRO A 206 18.84 -15.92 2.04
N LEU A 207 17.93 -15.99 3.02
CA LEU A 207 18.31 -15.82 4.42
C LEU A 207 19.20 -16.99 4.86
N ASN A 208 20.47 -16.70 5.11
CA ASN A 208 21.42 -17.67 5.63
C ASN A 208 21.16 -17.90 7.12
N ARG A 209 20.83 -19.14 7.48
CA ARG A 209 20.49 -19.57 8.85
C ARG A 209 21.70 -19.94 9.71
N GLY A 210 22.85 -20.17 9.08
CA GLY A 210 24.11 -20.48 9.76
C GLY A 210 24.79 -19.23 10.35
N PRO A 211 25.90 -19.41 11.08
CA PRO A 211 26.70 -18.28 11.56
C PRO A 211 27.19 -17.42 10.39
N VAL A 212 27.39 -16.13 10.65
CA VAL A 212 28.07 -15.23 9.69
C VAL A 212 29.52 -15.71 9.57
N PRO A 213 30.06 -15.89 8.34
CA PRO A 213 31.46 -16.23 8.15
C PRO A 213 32.38 -15.19 8.80
N GLU A 214 33.44 -15.62 9.49
CA GLU A 214 34.33 -14.72 10.26
C GLU A 214 34.92 -13.57 9.43
N ARG A 215 35.18 -13.82 8.14
CA ARG A 215 35.75 -12.85 7.20
C ARG A 215 34.72 -11.90 6.59
N LEU A 216 33.43 -12.05 6.90
CA LEU A 216 32.36 -11.26 6.33
C LEU A 216 31.89 -10.23 7.38
N PRO A 217 32.18 -8.94 7.21
CA PRO A 217 31.81 -7.93 8.20
C PRO A 217 30.29 -7.80 8.29
N VAL A 218 29.76 -7.67 9.51
CA VAL A 218 28.36 -7.34 9.75
C VAL A 218 28.22 -5.83 9.75
N GLN A 219 27.61 -5.28 8.70
CA GLN A 219 27.46 -3.82 8.55
C GLN A 219 26.07 -3.32 8.94
N GLN A 220 25.07 -4.22 9.01
CA GLN A 220 23.70 -3.85 9.36
C GLN A 220 23.07 -4.84 10.32
N ALA A 221 22.19 -4.32 11.18
CA ALA A 221 21.32 -5.10 12.05
C ALA A 221 19.89 -4.58 11.95
N TRP A 222 18.96 -5.42 11.50
CA TRP A 222 17.55 -5.10 11.33
C TRP A 222 16.67 -6.11 12.05
N ALA A 223 15.59 -5.68 12.71
CA ALA A 223 14.77 -6.60 13.49
C ALA A 223 13.27 -6.55 13.22
N TRP A 224 12.66 -7.74 13.27
CA TRP A 224 11.23 -7.89 13.47
C TRP A 224 10.93 -7.65 14.96
N CYS A 225 10.49 -6.43 15.30
CA CYS A 225 10.22 -6.02 16.67
C CYS A 225 8.76 -6.30 17.03
N PHE A 226 8.51 -7.33 17.83
CA PHE A 226 7.17 -7.83 18.15
C PHE A 226 6.53 -7.15 19.37
N VAL A 227 5.30 -6.69 19.23
CA VAL A 227 4.42 -6.30 20.34
C VAL A 227 3.61 -7.51 20.85
N PRO A 228 2.99 -7.45 22.05
CA PRO A 228 2.38 -8.63 22.69
C PRO A 228 1.30 -9.37 21.88
N ASP A 229 0.58 -8.68 20.99
CA ASP A 229 -0.46 -9.27 20.14
C ASP A 229 0.09 -9.99 18.88
N GLY A 230 1.42 -10.06 18.75
CA GLY A 230 2.11 -10.72 17.64
C GLY A 230 2.32 -9.83 16.41
N ARG A 231 1.83 -8.59 16.40
CA ARG A 231 2.19 -7.59 15.37
C ARG A 231 3.64 -7.16 15.53
N VAL A 232 4.18 -6.54 14.49
CA VAL A 232 5.51 -5.95 14.46
C VAL A 232 5.43 -4.45 14.22
N VAL A 233 6.42 -3.73 14.74
CA VAL A 233 6.61 -2.30 14.47
C VAL A 233 7.45 -2.14 13.20
N LEU A 234 6.97 -1.32 12.27
CA LEU A 234 7.75 -0.74 11.17
C LEU A 234 7.95 0.74 11.44
N VAL A 235 9.08 1.28 10.99
CA VAL A 235 9.30 2.72 10.91
C VAL A 235 9.24 3.18 9.47
N ALA A 236 8.73 4.37 9.23
CA ALA A 236 8.72 4.98 7.91
C ALA A 236 9.04 6.47 8.04
N ASP A 237 10.13 6.90 7.40
CA ASP A 237 10.54 8.31 7.37
C ASP A 237 9.66 9.08 6.36
N PRO A 238 8.85 10.06 6.80
CA PRO A 238 8.03 10.88 5.92
C PRO A 238 8.88 11.88 5.11
N GLY A 239 9.37 11.42 3.97
CA GLY A 239 10.13 12.23 3.01
C GLY A 239 9.26 12.96 1.97
N PRO A 240 9.86 13.85 1.15
CA PRO A 240 9.16 14.61 0.11
C PRO A 240 8.62 13.77 -1.05
N ARG A 241 9.00 12.48 -1.13
CA ARG A 241 8.50 11.50 -2.11
C ARG A 241 7.66 10.41 -1.42
N GLY A 242 7.04 10.74 -0.29
CA GLY A 242 6.36 9.80 0.59
C GLY A 242 7.32 8.90 1.37
N ALA A 243 6.77 8.06 2.25
CA ALA A 243 7.55 7.24 3.17
C ALA A 243 7.83 5.83 2.61
N LEU A 244 9.02 5.28 2.90
CA LEU A 244 9.35 3.88 2.64
C LEU A 244 9.47 3.14 3.97
N PRO A 245 8.61 2.15 4.26
CA PRO A 245 8.69 1.38 5.49
C PRO A 245 9.97 0.57 5.56
N MET A 246 10.51 0.47 6.78
CA MET A 246 11.64 -0.37 7.12
C MET A 246 11.41 -1.05 8.46
N LEU A 247 12.10 -2.16 8.68
CA LEU A 247 12.26 -2.71 10.03
C LEU A 247 13.04 -1.70 10.86
N PRO A 248 12.82 -1.61 12.19
CA PRO A 248 13.75 -0.89 13.06
C PRO A 248 15.15 -1.51 12.98
N GLY A 249 16.17 -0.65 12.95
CA GLY A 249 17.56 -1.06 12.86
C GLY A 249 18.37 -0.22 11.90
N GLY A 250 19.66 -0.51 11.77
CA GLY A 250 20.54 0.40 11.06
C GLY A 250 21.95 -0.13 10.86
N THR A 251 22.88 0.80 10.72
CA THR A 251 24.29 0.51 10.47
C THR A 251 25.02 0.24 11.78
N VAL A 252 25.87 -0.77 11.80
CA VAL A 252 26.73 -1.07 12.95
C VAL A 252 27.78 0.03 13.07
N GLU A 253 27.75 0.78 14.17
CA GLU A 253 28.70 1.84 14.46
C GLU A 253 29.92 1.31 15.22
N THR A 254 31.01 2.09 15.22
CA THR A 254 32.25 1.73 15.93
C THR A 254 32.10 1.73 17.45
N THR A 255 31.07 2.39 17.95
CA THR A 255 30.67 2.45 19.36
C THR A 255 29.83 1.24 19.78
N ASP A 256 29.26 0.50 18.82
CA ASP A 256 28.47 -0.70 19.08
C ASP A 256 29.41 -1.88 19.38
N THR A 257 29.25 -2.50 20.55
CA THR A 257 30.09 -3.67 20.92
C THR A 257 29.63 -4.92 20.17
N THR A 258 28.33 -5.02 19.90
CA THR A 258 27.70 -6.11 19.16
C THR A 258 26.63 -5.57 18.20
N PRO A 259 26.27 -6.30 17.14
CA PRO A 259 25.13 -5.96 16.29
C PRO A 259 23.79 -5.85 17.03
N GLU A 260 23.65 -6.53 18.18
CA GLU A 260 22.50 -6.37 19.07
C GLU A 260 22.46 -4.99 19.73
N ASP A 261 23.62 -4.42 20.09
CA ASP A 261 23.70 -3.06 20.65
C ASP A 261 23.25 -2.02 19.61
N THR A 262 23.66 -2.20 18.34
CA THR A 262 23.15 -1.42 17.20
C THR A 262 21.63 -1.46 17.14
N LEU A 263 21.04 -2.66 17.23
CA LEU A 263 19.58 -2.80 17.21
C LEU A 263 18.92 -2.05 18.37
N HIS A 264 19.47 -2.13 19.57
CA HIS A 264 18.92 -1.41 20.73
C HIS A 264 18.96 0.10 20.56
N ARG A 265 20.07 0.64 20.04
CA ARG A 265 20.24 2.07 19.76
C ARG A 265 19.26 2.55 18.69
N GLU A 266 19.30 1.94 17.51
CA GLU A 266 18.47 2.34 16.36
C GLU A 266 16.97 2.21 16.68
N ALA A 267 16.54 1.12 17.32
CA ALA A 267 15.13 0.97 17.68
C ALA A 267 14.65 2.02 18.71
N ALA A 268 15.54 2.52 19.57
CA ALA A 268 15.24 3.62 20.49
C ALA A 268 15.21 4.98 19.76
N GLU A 269 16.12 5.21 18.81
CA GLU A 269 16.25 6.46 18.04
C GLU A 269 15.13 6.61 17.00
N GLU A 270 14.82 5.56 16.24
CA GLU A 270 13.85 5.60 15.15
C GLU A 270 12.40 5.43 15.65
N ALA A 271 12.19 4.58 16.66
CA ALA A 271 10.85 4.14 17.05
C ALA A 271 10.53 4.32 18.54
N GLN A 272 11.50 4.73 19.35
CA GLN A 272 11.39 4.82 20.81
C GLN A 272 10.97 3.50 21.45
N LEU A 273 11.50 2.40 20.92
CA LEU A 273 11.26 1.06 21.44
C LEU A 273 12.29 0.72 22.50
N THR A 274 11.83 0.12 23.58
CA THR A 274 12.68 -0.70 24.45
C THR A 274 12.51 -2.15 24.05
N LEU A 275 13.63 -2.83 23.79
CA LEU A 275 13.65 -4.21 23.32
C LEU A 275 14.19 -5.15 24.40
N ALA A 276 13.78 -6.42 24.33
CA ALA A 276 14.32 -7.50 25.15
C ALA A 276 14.50 -8.78 24.32
N ASP A 277 15.41 -9.62 24.78
CA ASP A 277 15.63 -10.99 24.27
C ASP A 277 15.89 -11.08 22.75
N PRO A 278 16.83 -10.29 22.16
CA PRO A 278 17.08 -10.34 20.72
C PRO A 278 17.53 -11.74 20.27
N VAL A 279 17.01 -12.18 19.12
CA VAL A 279 17.30 -13.49 18.51
C VAL A 279 17.77 -13.29 17.08
N ARG A 280 18.98 -13.76 16.76
CA ARG A 280 19.46 -13.81 15.37
C ARG A 280 18.65 -14.82 14.56
N LEU A 281 17.92 -14.35 13.56
CA LEU A 281 17.19 -15.18 12.61
C LEU A 281 18.09 -15.67 11.48
N GLY A 282 19.14 -14.92 11.16
CA GLY A 282 20.06 -15.22 10.07
C GLY A 282 20.63 -13.95 9.48
N TRP A 283 21.23 -14.05 8.30
CA TRP A 283 21.84 -12.92 7.61
C TRP A 283 21.63 -13.00 6.10
N VAL A 284 21.63 -11.85 5.46
CA VAL A 284 21.53 -11.71 4.00
C VAL A 284 22.88 -11.19 3.50
N LEU A 285 23.38 -11.76 2.41
CA LEU A 285 24.60 -11.28 1.76
C LEU A 285 24.27 -10.01 0.96
N ASP A 286 25.03 -8.97 1.20
CA ASP A 286 25.13 -7.79 0.35
C ASP A 286 26.48 -7.85 -0.35
N GLU A 287 26.47 -8.18 -1.65
CA GLU A 287 27.69 -8.42 -2.41
C GLU A 287 28.48 -7.14 -2.70
N THR A 288 27.79 -6.01 -2.81
CA THR A 288 28.40 -4.75 -3.27
C THR A 288 28.70 -3.81 -2.12
N GLY A 289 27.85 -3.78 -1.08
CA GLY A 289 27.95 -2.78 -0.04
C GLY A 289 27.76 -1.36 -0.59
N GLU A 290 26.98 -1.20 -1.66
CA GLU A 290 26.75 0.08 -2.35
C GLU A 290 26.29 1.19 -1.41
N VAL A 291 25.46 0.87 -0.41
CA VAL A 291 24.98 1.81 0.61
C VAL A 291 26.13 2.45 1.39
N TYR A 292 27.29 1.79 1.43
CA TYR A 292 28.51 2.23 2.10
C TYR A 292 29.57 2.78 1.15
N GLY A 293 29.20 3.11 -0.08
CA GLY A 293 30.15 3.51 -1.11
C GLY A 293 30.89 2.34 -1.76
N GLY A 294 30.30 1.13 -1.73
CA GLY A 294 30.85 -0.03 -2.42
C GLY A 294 31.97 -0.73 -1.65
N VAL A 295 31.82 -0.87 -0.33
CA VAL A 295 32.83 -1.51 0.56
C VAL A 295 33.04 -3.00 0.30
N GLY A 296 32.31 -3.58 -0.66
CA GLY A 296 32.36 -4.98 -1.01
C GLY A 296 31.44 -5.86 -0.15
N PRO A 297 31.63 -7.18 -0.24
CA PRO A 297 30.73 -8.15 0.38
C PRO A 297 30.62 -7.96 1.90
N ASN A 298 29.39 -7.84 2.39
CA ASN A 298 29.08 -7.71 3.81
C ASN A 298 27.79 -8.45 4.19
N ALA A 299 27.63 -8.70 5.49
CA ALA A 299 26.44 -9.34 6.05
C ALA A 299 25.48 -8.30 6.60
N ARG A 300 24.20 -8.46 6.26
CA ARG A 300 23.08 -7.74 6.86
C ARG A 300 22.35 -8.69 7.79
N LEU A 301 22.50 -8.50 9.08
CA LEU A 301 21.90 -9.34 10.10
C LEU A 301 20.38 -9.10 10.15
N ARG A 302 19.64 -10.20 10.35
CA ARG A 302 18.19 -10.21 10.57
C ARG A 302 17.94 -10.78 11.95
N LEU A 303 17.28 -10.00 12.79
CA LEU A 303 16.93 -10.37 14.15
C LEU A 303 15.40 -10.38 14.34
N ALA A 304 14.97 -10.96 15.45
CA ALA A 304 13.68 -10.69 16.06
C ALA A 304 13.92 -10.23 17.49
N ALA A 305 13.12 -9.28 17.97
CA ALA A 305 13.16 -8.86 19.37
C ALA A 305 11.76 -8.65 19.91
N ARG A 306 11.59 -8.76 21.23
CA ARG A 306 10.34 -8.43 21.91
C ARG A 306 10.36 -6.97 22.32
N VAL A 307 9.32 -6.23 21.98
CA VAL A 307 9.12 -4.87 22.46
C VAL A 307 8.56 -4.93 23.89
N THR A 308 9.20 -4.22 24.82
CA THR A 308 8.77 -4.14 26.23
C THR A 308 8.23 -2.76 26.59
N ALA A 309 8.53 -1.72 25.81
CA ALA A 309 7.92 -0.40 25.93
C ALA A 309 7.97 0.35 24.61
N ILE A 310 7.00 1.24 24.38
CA ILE A 310 7.00 2.20 23.28
C ILE A 310 6.81 3.60 23.85
N GLY A 311 7.85 4.42 23.79
CA GLY A 311 7.87 5.77 24.33
C GLY A 311 7.23 6.83 23.41
N PRO A 312 7.17 8.09 23.87
CA PRO A 312 6.72 9.21 23.05
C PRO A 312 7.62 9.41 21.84
N ALA A 313 7.02 9.74 20.69
CA ALA A 313 7.76 10.03 19.47
C ALA A 313 8.69 11.22 19.66
N THR A 314 9.92 11.11 19.16
CA THR A 314 10.87 12.22 19.12
C THR A 314 11.14 12.58 17.67
N ALA A 315 11.34 13.87 17.38
CA ALA A 315 11.71 14.29 16.04
C ALA A 315 13.11 13.79 15.70
N ASP A 316 13.28 13.23 14.51
CA ASP A 316 14.58 12.91 13.96
C ASP A 316 15.39 14.20 13.74
N PRO A 317 16.64 14.30 14.23
CA PRO A 317 17.44 15.52 14.11
C PRO A 317 17.71 15.96 12.66
N ALA A 318 17.74 15.03 11.70
CA ALA A 318 18.06 15.33 10.30
C ALA A 318 16.86 15.93 9.55
N THR A 319 15.66 15.41 9.80
CA THR A 319 14.42 15.80 9.11
C THR A 319 13.55 16.76 9.92
N GLY A 320 13.76 16.84 11.23
CA GLY A 320 12.94 17.62 12.17
C GLY A 320 11.54 17.03 12.38
N ARG A 321 11.29 15.78 11.96
CA ARG A 321 9.99 15.11 12.05
C ARG A 321 10.16 13.73 12.70
N PRO A 322 9.17 13.23 13.46
CA PRO A 322 9.23 11.86 13.95
C PRO A 322 9.00 10.89 12.78
N PHE A 323 9.61 9.71 12.88
CA PHE A 323 9.24 8.58 12.01
C PHE A 323 7.78 8.18 12.28
N ALA A 324 7.07 7.81 11.22
CA ALA A 324 5.82 7.09 11.37
C ALA A 324 6.11 5.69 11.93
N ARG A 325 5.37 5.28 12.96
CA ARG A 325 5.54 3.98 13.62
C ARG A 325 4.32 3.13 13.37
N LEU A 326 4.42 2.17 12.46
CA LEU A 326 3.28 1.40 11.96
C LEU A 326 3.23 0.03 12.63
N LEU A 327 2.06 -0.37 13.13
CA LEU A 327 1.78 -1.71 13.65
C LEU A 327 1.13 -2.55 12.56
N ALA A 328 1.83 -3.60 12.15
CA ALA A 328 1.40 -4.49 11.09
C ALA A 328 1.59 -5.95 11.50
N THR A 329 0.78 -6.87 10.96
CA THR A 329 1.13 -8.30 11.05
C THR A 329 2.46 -8.56 10.34
N PRO A 330 3.21 -9.62 10.70
CA PRO A 330 4.45 -9.96 9.99
C PRO A 330 4.26 -10.08 8.46
N ALA A 331 3.12 -10.62 8.01
CA ALA A 331 2.79 -10.74 6.59
C ALA A 331 2.56 -9.38 5.92
N GLN A 332 1.78 -8.50 6.55
CA GLN A 332 1.59 -7.12 6.06
C GLN A 332 2.91 -6.35 6.02
N ALA A 333 3.75 -6.52 7.05
CA ALA A 333 5.06 -5.91 7.10
C ALA A 333 5.97 -6.40 5.97
N ALA A 334 6.00 -7.70 5.68
CA ALA A 334 6.74 -8.22 4.54
C ALA A 334 6.28 -7.62 3.19
N ALA A 335 4.97 -7.42 3.02
CA ALA A 335 4.42 -6.81 1.81
C ALA A 335 4.80 -5.33 1.70
N LEU A 336 4.73 -4.57 2.81
CA LEU A 336 5.15 -3.17 2.87
C LEU A 336 6.64 -2.97 2.59
N LEU A 337 7.46 -3.92 3.05
CA LEU A 337 8.89 -3.90 2.84
C LEU A 337 9.29 -4.14 1.37
N GLY A 338 8.43 -4.77 0.56
CA GLY A 338 8.67 -5.00 -0.87
C GLY A 338 9.76 -6.03 -1.15
N TRP A 339 9.93 -7.02 -0.26
CA TRP A 339 11.00 -8.03 -0.32
C TRP A 339 10.60 -9.30 -1.08
N GLY A 340 9.42 -9.31 -1.71
CA GLY A 340 8.89 -10.46 -2.45
C GLY A 340 8.78 -11.75 -1.62
N PRO A 341 8.79 -12.92 -2.29
CA PRO A 341 8.72 -14.23 -1.64
C PRO A 341 9.80 -14.48 -0.55
N PRO A 342 11.07 -14.05 -0.72
CA PRO A 342 12.07 -14.12 0.36
C PRO A 342 11.65 -13.38 1.64
N GLY A 343 11.10 -12.17 1.51
CA GLY A 343 10.59 -11.40 2.64
C GLY A 343 9.45 -12.09 3.38
N ALA A 344 8.51 -12.67 2.63
CA ALA A 344 7.41 -13.45 3.22
C ALA A 344 7.94 -14.63 4.05
N ARG A 345 8.98 -15.34 3.56
CA ARG A 345 9.64 -16.41 4.32
C ARG A 345 10.34 -15.89 5.58
N GLN A 346 10.98 -14.72 5.53
CA GLN A 346 11.58 -14.09 6.70
C GLN A 346 10.53 -13.73 7.76
N ALA A 347 9.39 -13.16 7.35
CA ALA A 347 8.28 -12.84 8.25
C ALA A 347 7.70 -14.09 8.92
N LEU A 348 7.47 -15.17 8.17
CA LEU A 348 6.99 -16.45 8.70
C LEU A 348 7.96 -17.01 9.75
N LEU A 349 9.26 -16.98 9.45
CA LEU A 349 10.30 -17.43 10.37
C LEU A 349 10.36 -16.57 11.64
N ALA A 350 10.25 -15.24 11.50
CA ALA A 350 10.21 -14.32 12.62
C ALA A 350 9.00 -14.58 13.52
N ALA A 351 7.80 -14.74 12.93
CA ALA A 351 6.57 -15.04 13.66
C ALA A 351 6.65 -16.39 14.40
N GLU A 352 7.17 -17.42 13.74
CA GLU A 352 7.36 -18.73 14.35
C GLU A 352 8.40 -18.71 15.49
N THR A 353 9.45 -17.89 15.35
CA THR A 353 10.44 -17.65 16.40
C THR A 353 9.79 -16.95 17.59
N ALA A 354 9.01 -15.90 17.36
CA ALA A 354 8.31 -15.17 18.41
C ALA A 354 7.34 -16.07 19.19
N ARG A 355 6.58 -16.92 18.48
CA ARG A 355 5.67 -17.91 19.06
C ARG A 355 6.41 -18.94 19.92
N LYS A 356 7.54 -19.47 19.43
CA LYS A 356 8.32 -20.48 20.15
C LYS A 356 9.06 -19.90 21.36
N ARG A 357 9.67 -18.71 21.20
CA ARG A 357 10.57 -18.12 22.19
C ARG A 357 9.83 -17.32 23.27
N TRP A 358 8.81 -16.57 22.88
CA TRP A 358 8.09 -15.63 23.75
C TRP A 358 6.61 -15.97 23.93
N ARG A 359 6.12 -17.06 23.31
CA ARG A 359 4.71 -17.50 23.39
C ARG A 359 3.71 -16.46 22.88
N LEU A 360 4.14 -15.59 21.97
CA LEU A 360 3.24 -14.61 21.34
C LEU A 360 2.22 -15.32 20.45
N PRO A 361 0.99 -14.80 20.36
CA PRO A 361 -0.03 -15.31 19.46
C PRO A 361 0.34 -15.01 17.99
N MET A 362 -0.35 -15.68 17.08
CA MET A 362 -0.34 -15.28 15.68
C MET A 362 -1.20 -14.03 15.52
N ALA A 363 -0.61 -12.96 15.00
CA ALA A 363 -1.34 -11.72 14.76
C ALA A 363 -2.51 -11.95 13.79
N ARG A 364 -3.69 -11.44 14.14
CA ARG A 364 -4.86 -11.46 13.26
C ARG A 364 -4.71 -10.35 12.24
N ALA A 365 -5.10 -10.62 10.99
CA ALA A 365 -5.18 -9.57 9.98
C ALA A 365 -6.14 -8.48 10.45
N ALA A 366 -5.62 -7.25 10.51
CA ALA A 366 -6.32 -6.06 10.98
C ALA A 366 -5.79 -4.84 10.22
N ALA A 367 -6.49 -3.71 10.33
CA ALA A 367 -6.03 -2.45 9.79
C ALA A 367 -4.62 -2.13 10.32
N ILE A 368 -3.73 -1.67 9.46
CA ILE A 368 -2.44 -1.13 9.91
C ILE A 368 -2.68 0.16 10.67
N GLU A 369 -2.22 0.18 11.92
CA GLU A 369 -2.39 1.30 12.84
C GLU A 369 -1.06 2.04 13.02
N GLU A 370 -1.15 3.30 13.42
CA GLU A 370 0.01 4.07 13.83
C GLU A 370 0.10 4.09 15.36
N VAL A 371 1.30 3.89 15.90
CA VAL A 371 1.55 4.09 17.33
C VAL A 371 1.31 5.56 17.67
N PRO A 372 0.45 5.87 18.65
CA PRO A 372 0.16 7.25 19.04
C PRO A 372 1.43 8.05 19.39
N PRO A 373 1.51 9.36 19.10
CA PRO A 373 2.68 10.19 19.38
C PRO A 373 3.13 10.14 20.85
N GLU A 374 2.22 9.99 21.81
CA GLU A 374 2.50 9.84 23.24
C GLU A 374 3.12 8.48 23.62
N GLY A 375 3.21 7.55 22.68
CA GLY A 375 3.63 6.17 22.89
C GLY A 375 2.44 5.24 23.11
N MET A 376 2.73 4.00 23.51
CA MET A 376 1.71 2.98 23.72
C MET A 376 2.09 2.09 24.90
N ARG A 377 1.12 1.82 25.78
CA ARG A 377 1.27 0.78 26.81
C ARG A 377 1.03 -0.58 26.19
N LEU A 378 1.97 -1.49 26.41
CA LEU A 378 1.88 -2.87 25.96
C LEU A 378 1.19 -3.69 27.08
N SER A 379 0.00 -4.22 26.76
CA SER A 379 -0.79 -5.07 27.65
C SER A 379 -0.62 -6.55 27.32
#